data_AF-A0AAJ2KVI5-F1
#
_entry.id   AF-A0AAJ2KVI5-F1
#
_cell.length_a   1.000
_cell.length_b   1.000
_cell.length_c   1.000
_cell.angle_alpha   90.00
_cell.angle_beta   90.00
_cell.angle_gamma   90.00
#
_symmetry.space_group_name_H-M   'P 1'
#
loop_
_entity.id
_entity.type
_entity.pdbx_description
1 polymer ?
#
loop_
_entity_poly.entity_id
_entity_poly.type
_entity_poly.pdbx_seq_one_letter_code
_entity_poly.pdbx_strand_id
1 'polypeptide(L)'
;MAYVNPRHQGRLILVAHVPNAFAKLYVSYIPPDATVTLLAGADSAKTIYQTNQLATNANLDDLFNVPFLLHKNCTTPWHEANSYLLNLATNKHAITRPSDDMRRRAAKLLDYLMYCEDNDLDWLNFTGRAVHRPTYKYFFYLSNNAEYRRSPSVINQYTGVIYDFYKFVSKHWHSINMDLVDSTRKIQFTVEAANGKKIIEAKKRSQTHRTPTTSKVPIGFVREESEDLRPLTNSELFELRQVITSNEWSAQERLIIMTALMTGARKQTVLTLRMKHLDAFTQDRLRTDGTFSVWAGPGTGIDTKKNKRQDLYFPKQLADELIVLANSPMAKARRAKLQRSFTEAYPHLEPITEENMYIFLSDQGNCYYLAKDDSRYPAVKSKPSGQVTDTIKRKLIKKTSSIFPKDFTYHWLRATYAFQVYQRLQPLVESGNYNSGDVISFIQGRMHHERREVTENYLKLFKMHSNKLIAQEAYENHLFGFSSYEDLVLRDSDE
;
A
#
# COMPACT_ATOMS: atom_id res chain seq x y z
N MET A 1 -13.54 -7.09 -11.29
CA MET A 1 -12.74 -8.22 -11.77
C MET A 1 -11.29 -7.77 -11.90
N ALA A 2 -10.33 -8.59 -11.47
CA ALA A 2 -8.92 -8.29 -11.71
C ALA A 2 -8.62 -8.43 -13.20
N TYR A 3 -7.80 -7.55 -13.77
CA TYR A 3 -7.37 -7.67 -15.17
C TYR A 3 -6.71 -9.03 -15.41
N VAL A 4 -7.16 -9.73 -16.45
CA VAL A 4 -6.59 -11.00 -16.92
C VAL A 4 -6.02 -10.73 -18.31
N ASN A 5 -4.71 -10.93 -18.49
CA ASN A 5 -4.09 -10.87 -19.81
C ASN A 5 -4.48 -12.17 -20.56
N PRO A 6 -5.27 -12.10 -21.66
CA PRO A 6 -5.68 -13.30 -22.38
C PRO A 6 -4.50 -14.13 -22.87
N ARG A 7 -3.36 -13.49 -23.16
CA ARG A 7 -2.15 -14.19 -23.61
C ARG A 7 -1.49 -15.06 -22.53
N HIS A 8 -1.85 -14.86 -21.26
CA HIS A 8 -1.34 -15.69 -20.15
C HIS A 8 -2.19 -16.94 -19.90
N GLN A 9 -3.34 -17.06 -20.57
CA GLN A 9 -4.27 -18.17 -20.36
C GLN A 9 -3.59 -19.52 -20.66
N GLY A 10 -3.70 -20.47 -19.72
CA GLY A 10 -3.05 -21.78 -19.81
C GLY A 10 -1.54 -21.77 -19.55
N ARG A 11 -0.90 -20.60 -19.40
CA ARG A 11 0.56 -20.47 -19.27
C ARG A 11 1.05 -19.95 -17.93
N LEU A 12 0.23 -19.13 -17.26
CA LEU A 12 0.43 -18.71 -15.88
C LEU A 12 -0.69 -19.30 -15.03
N ILE A 13 -0.39 -20.41 -14.36
CA ILE A 13 -1.30 -21.06 -13.41
C ILE A 13 -1.03 -20.48 -12.03
N LEU A 14 -2.09 -20.31 -11.24
CA LEU A 14 -1.97 -19.91 -9.84
C LEU A 14 -2.35 -21.08 -8.95
N VAL A 15 -1.36 -21.72 -8.35
CA VAL A 15 -1.57 -22.81 -7.40
C VAL A 15 -2.05 -22.20 -6.08
N ALA A 16 -3.27 -22.53 -5.67
CA ALA A 16 -3.92 -21.90 -4.52
C ALA A 16 -3.16 -22.15 -3.22
N HIS A 17 -2.71 -23.38 -3.01
CA HIS A 17 -2.01 -23.83 -1.82
C HIS A 17 -0.97 -24.89 -2.20
N VAL A 18 0.26 -24.71 -1.74
CA VAL A 18 1.37 -25.65 -1.86
C VAL A 18 1.79 -25.98 -0.43
N PRO A 19 1.29 -27.10 0.15
CA PRO A 19 1.66 -27.50 1.49
C PRO A 19 3.13 -27.92 1.54
N ASN A 20 3.80 -27.63 2.66
CA ASN A 20 5.19 -28.04 2.89
C ASN A 20 6.13 -27.70 1.71
N ALA A 21 6.01 -26.50 1.14
CA ALA A 21 6.62 -26.13 -0.14
C ALA A 21 8.16 -26.20 -0.17
N PHE A 22 8.80 -26.29 0.98
CA PHE A 22 10.25 -26.37 1.15
C PHE A 22 10.72 -27.71 1.71
N ALA A 23 9.84 -28.71 1.79
CA ALA A 23 10.20 -30.06 2.18
C ALA A 23 11.16 -30.69 1.16
N LYS A 24 12.02 -31.58 1.65
CA LYS A 24 12.86 -32.41 0.78
C LYS A 24 12.10 -33.69 0.47
N LEU A 25 12.09 -34.03 -0.81
CA LEU A 25 11.46 -35.26 -1.31
C LEU A 25 12.55 -36.26 -1.68
N TYR A 26 12.36 -37.51 -1.26
CA TYR A 26 13.26 -38.63 -1.51
C TYR A 26 12.48 -39.73 -2.20
N VAL A 27 13.09 -40.28 -3.26
CA VAL A 27 12.47 -41.32 -4.08
C VAL A 27 13.21 -42.65 -3.90
N SER A 28 14.50 -42.61 -3.62
CA SER A 28 15.39 -43.78 -3.61
C SER A 28 15.81 -44.27 -2.21
N TYR A 29 15.60 -43.46 -1.16
CA TYR A 29 15.91 -43.87 0.21
C TYR A 29 14.96 -43.21 1.22
N ILE A 30 14.88 -43.79 2.40
CA ILE A 30 14.00 -43.36 3.49
C ILE A 30 14.87 -42.74 4.60
N PRO A 31 14.87 -41.41 4.75
CA PRO A 31 15.46 -40.76 5.92
C PRO A 31 14.73 -41.19 7.22
N PRO A 32 15.42 -41.22 8.38
CA PRO A 32 14.83 -41.63 9.66
C PRO A 32 13.56 -40.87 10.06
N ASP A 33 13.48 -39.58 9.74
CA ASP A 33 12.36 -38.69 10.09
C ASP A 33 11.40 -38.43 8.91
N ALA A 34 11.44 -39.27 7.87
CA ALA A 34 10.62 -39.06 6.69
C ALA A 34 9.19 -39.57 6.85
N THR A 35 8.22 -38.77 6.43
CA THR A 35 6.83 -39.19 6.28
C THR A 35 6.60 -39.78 4.89
N VAL A 36 5.79 -40.83 4.83
CA VAL A 36 5.40 -41.47 3.56
C VAL A 36 4.28 -40.64 2.93
N THR A 37 4.49 -40.19 1.70
CA THR A 37 3.52 -39.41 0.92
C THR A 37 3.34 -40.02 -0.46
N LEU A 38 2.16 -39.87 -1.07
CA LEU A 38 1.91 -40.29 -2.44
C LEU A 38 2.16 -39.13 -3.41
N LEU A 39 2.78 -39.42 -4.55
CA LEU A 39 2.97 -38.45 -5.62
C LEU A 39 1.62 -38.15 -6.29
N ALA A 40 1.04 -37.00 -5.96
CA ALA A 40 -0.21 -36.54 -6.55
C ALA A 40 -0.09 -36.36 -8.07
N GLY A 41 -1.08 -36.86 -8.82
CA GLY A 41 -1.15 -36.72 -10.27
C GLY A 41 -0.31 -37.72 -11.09
N ALA A 42 0.28 -38.73 -10.47
CA ALA A 42 0.92 -39.84 -11.18
C ALA A 42 -0.11 -40.89 -11.62
N ASP A 43 0.06 -41.47 -12.82
CA ASP A 43 -0.82 -42.52 -13.37
C ASP A 43 -0.86 -43.80 -12.50
N SER A 44 0.17 -44.00 -11.67
CA SER A 44 0.26 -45.05 -10.67
C SER A 44 0.67 -44.45 -9.34
N ALA A 45 0.20 -45.03 -8.22
CA ALA A 45 0.55 -44.60 -6.89
C ALA A 45 2.06 -44.75 -6.65
N LYS A 46 2.81 -43.68 -6.89
CA LYS A 46 4.25 -43.62 -6.62
C LYS A 46 4.46 -43.07 -5.21
N THR A 47 5.09 -43.88 -4.38
CA THR A 47 5.44 -43.50 -3.02
C THR A 47 6.69 -42.64 -3.02
N ILE A 48 6.65 -41.55 -2.27
CA ILE A 48 7.78 -40.67 -2.00
C ILE A 48 7.93 -40.48 -0.49
N TYR A 49 9.15 -40.24 -0.04
CA TYR A 49 9.46 -40.00 1.36
C TYR A 49 9.78 -38.51 1.53
N GLN A 50 9.07 -37.85 2.43
CA GLN A 50 9.13 -36.40 2.63
C GLN A 50 9.73 -36.08 3.99
N THR A 51 10.76 -35.23 4.03
CA THR A 51 11.23 -34.64 5.29
C THR A 51 10.86 -33.17 5.30
N ASN A 52 10.02 -32.78 6.26
CA ASN A 52 9.67 -31.38 6.48
C ASN A 52 10.82 -30.64 7.16
N GLN A 53 10.89 -29.31 6.99
CA GLN A 53 11.75 -28.54 7.87
C GLN A 53 11.16 -28.58 9.28
N LEU A 54 12.00 -28.65 10.30
CA LEU A 54 11.58 -28.58 11.70
C LEU A 54 10.99 -27.17 11.95
N ALA A 55 9.70 -27.03 11.74
CA ALA A 55 8.96 -25.81 12.03
C ALA A 55 8.21 -25.97 13.36
N THR A 56 8.35 -25.00 14.25
CA THR A 56 7.61 -24.95 15.52
C THR A 56 6.10 -24.78 15.34
N ASN A 57 5.61 -24.47 14.14
CA ASN A 57 4.19 -24.33 13.80
C ASN A 57 3.87 -25.01 12.46
N ALA A 58 2.76 -25.76 12.41
CA ALA A 58 2.36 -26.65 11.31
C ALA A 58 2.15 -25.98 9.93
N ASN A 59 2.07 -24.64 9.85
CA ASN A 59 1.75 -23.91 8.61
C ASN A 59 2.85 -22.94 8.15
N LEU A 60 4.03 -22.95 8.79
CA LEU A 60 5.12 -22.03 8.43
C LEU A 60 5.70 -22.32 7.05
N ASP A 61 5.60 -23.55 6.53
CA ASP A 61 6.21 -23.96 5.26
C ASP A 61 5.26 -23.88 4.06
N ASP A 62 4.01 -23.51 4.26
CA ASP A 62 3.00 -23.47 3.22
C ASP A 62 3.09 -22.21 2.36
N LEU A 63 2.98 -22.39 1.05
CA LEU A 63 2.86 -21.27 0.11
C LEU A 63 1.45 -21.19 -0.44
N PHE A 64 0.96 -19.96 -0.58
CA PHE A 64 -0.36 -19.69 -1.11
C PHE A 64 -0.27 -18.79 -2.33
N ASN A 65 -1.18 -19.00 -3.28
CA ASN A 65 -1.27 -18.27 -4.53
C ASN A 65 0.08 -18.24 -5.29
N VAL A 66 0.70 -19.41 -5.44
CA VAL A 66 2.02 -19.56 -6.07
C VAL A 66 1.86 -19.53 -7.59
N PRO A 67 2.50 -18.58 -8.30
CA PRO A 67 2.50 -18.60 -9.76
C PRO A 67 3.35 -19.76 -10.29
N PHE A 68 2.84 -20.44 -11.30
CA PHE A 68 3.51 -21.54 -12.00
C PHE A 68 3.46 -21.27 -13.51
N LEU A 69 4.64 -21.30 -14.14
CA LEU A 69 4.87 -20.93 -15.53
C LEU A 69 5.05 -22.17 -16.43
N LEU A 70 4.40 -22.13 -17.59
CA LEU A 70 4.44 -23.16 -18.63
C LEU A 70 4.91 -22.57 -19.97
N HIS A 71 5.57 -23.41 -20.76
CA HIS A 71 5.93 -23.12 -22.16
C HIS A 71 4.70 -22.99 -23.06
N LYS A 72 4.92 -22.59 -24.31
CA LYS A 72 3.86 -22.38 -25.33
C LYS A 72 2.91 -23.58 -25.50
N ASN A 73 3.38 -24.79 -25.24
CA ASN A 73 2.57 -26.01 -25.30
C ASN A 73 1.63 -26.22 -24.11
N CYS A 74 1.66 -25.32 -23.10
CA CYS A 74 0.82 -25.35 -21.90
C CYS A 74 0.92 -26.64 -21.06
N THR A 75 1.90 -27.50 -21.33
CA THR A 75 2.10 -28.79 -20.63
C THR A 75 3.49 -28.89 -20.04
N THR A 76 4.51 -28.32 -20.69
CA THR A 76 5.88 -28.34 -20.20
C THR A 76 6.13 -27.19 -19.21
N PRO A 77 6.51 -27.49 -17.96
CA PRO A 77 6.92 -26.47 -16.99
C PRO A 77 8.18 -25.73 -17.43
N TRP A 78 8.22 -24.42 -17.19
CA TRP A 78 9.48 -23.68 -17.26
C TRP A 78 10.24 -23.83 -15.94
N HIS A 79 10.98 -24.92 -15.82
CA HIS A 79 11.59 -25.38 -14.57
C HIS A 79 12.45 -24.32 -13.88
N GLU A 80 13.28 -23.60 -14.63
CA GLU A 80 14.19 -22.58 -14.12
C GLU A 80 13.42 -21.39 -13.54
N ALA A 81 12.38 -20.94 -14.23
CA ALA A 81 11.57 -19.81 -13.77
C ALA A 81 10.71 -20.19 -12.56
N ASN A 82 10.14 -21.40 -12.53
CA ASN A 82 9.41 -21.90 -11.37
C ASN A 82 10.31 -22.08 -10.15
N SER A 83 11.53 -22.58 -10.36
CA SER A 83 12.57 -22.68 -9.32
C SER A 83 12.98 -21.31 -8.79
N TYR A 84 13.18 -20.32 -9.67
CA TYR A 84 13.47 -18.94 -9.29
C TYR A 84 12.33 -18.33 -8.46
N LEU A 85 11.08 -18.50 -8.89
CA LEU A 85 9.92 -17.99 -8.18
C LEU A 85 9.82 -18.59 -6.77
N LEU A 86 10.05 -19.90 -6.63
CA LEU A 86 10.10 -20.57 -5.33
C LEU A 86 11.24 -20.03 -4.46
N ASN A 87 12.42 -19.78 -5.04
CA ASN A 87 13.58 -19.22 -4.33
C ASN A 87 13.30 -17.86 -3.69
N LEU A 88 12.43 -17.03 -4.28
CA LEU A 88 12.04 -15.73 -3.70
C LEU A 88 11.33 -15.86 -2.35
N ALA A 89 10.66 -16.99 -2.10
CA ALA A 89 9.97 -17.28 -0.86
C ALA A 89 10.82 -18.09 0.14
N THR A 90 11.94 -18.67 -0.30
CA THR A 90 12.84 -19.44 0.56
C THR A 90 13.45 -18.55 1.64
N ASN A 91 13.55 -19.08 2.87
CA ASN A 91 14.07 -18.38 4.05
C ASN A 91 13.34 -17.06 4.38
N LYS A 92 12.06 -16.95 3.97
CA LYS A 92 11.18 -15.84 4.34
C LYS A 92 10.16 -16.30 5.36
N HIS A 93 9.97 -15.47 6.39
CA HIS A 93 8.94 -15.69 7.40
C HIS A 93 7.55 -15.72 6.73
N ALA A 94 6.69 -16.68 7.11
CA ALA A 94 5.40 -16.96 6.47
C ALA A 94 4.53 -15.71 6.25
N ILE A 95 4.42 -14.85 7.27
CA ILE A 95 3.64 -13.58 7.22
C ILE A 95 4.17 -12.59 6.17
N THR A 96 5.47 -12.63 5.89
CA THR A 96 6.16 -11.67 5.00
C THR A 96 6.44 -12.24 3.62
N ARG A 97 5.91 -13.43 3.30
CA ARG A 97 6.18 -14.09 2.03
C ARG A 97 5.64 -13.26 0.87
N PRO A 98 6.46 -13.04 -0.17
CA PRO A 98 6.15 -12.05 -1.18
C PRO A 98 5.26 -12.63 -2.30
N SER A 99 4.16 -13.31 -1.99
CA SER A 99 3.31 -13.98 -3.00
C SER A 99 2.83 -13.04 -4.10
N ASP A 100 2.48 -11.79 -3.76
CA ASP A 100 2.09 -10.79 -4.75
C ASP A 100 3.28 -10.32 -5.61
N ASP A 101 4.48 -10.25 -5.03
CA ASP A 101 5.69 -9.93 -5.81
C ASP A 101 6.07 -11.08 -6.74
N MET A 102 6.02 -12.32 -6.27
CA MET A 102 6.22 -13.52 -7.09
C MET A 102 5.28 -13.49 -8.29
N ARG A 103 3.99 -13.21 -8.08
CA ARG A 103 3.01 -13.11 -9.17
C ARG A 103 3.35 -12.01 -10.18
N ARG A 104 3.77 -10.82 -9.70
CA ARG A 104 4.21 -9.72 -10.58
C ARG A 104 5.47 -10.08 -11.36
N ARG A 105 6.43 -10.78 -10.74
CA ARG A 105 7.65 -11.25 -11.40
C ARG A 105 7.34 -12.34 -12.42
N ALA A 106 6.49 -13.30 -12.08
CA ALA A 106 6.05 -14.37 -12.96
C ALA A 106 5.40 -13.82 -14.24
N ALA A 107 4.53 -12.83 -14.12
CA ALA A 107 3.92 -12.17 -15.28
C ALA A 107 4.96 -11.50 -16.20
N LYS A 108 5.99 -10.87 -15.63
CA LYS A 108 7.09 -10.25 -16.41
C LYS A 108 7.99 -11.28 -17.09
N LEU A 109 8.28 -12.39 -16.40
CA LEU A 109 9.04 -13.50 -16.97
C LEU A 109 8.29 -14.17 -18.11
N LEU A 110 6.98 -14.39 -17.94
CA LEU A 110 6.15 -14.98 -18.99
C LEU A 110 6.07 -14.08 -20.23
N ASP A 111 5.92 -12.76 -20.04
CA ASP A 111 5.97 -11.79 -21.17
C ASP A 111 7.29 -11.90 -21.94
N TYR A 112 8.41 -12.06 -21.23
CA TYR A 112 9.72 -12.29 -21.84
C TYR A 112 9.82 -13.63 -22.57
N LEU A 113 9.36 -14.74 -21.96
CA LEU A 113 9.35 -16.05 -22.60
C LEU A 113 8.50 -16.05 -23.88
N MET A 114 7.31 -15.47 -23.81
CA MET A 114 6.43 -15.32 -24.96
C MET A 114 7.11 -14.54 -26.07
N TYR A 115 7.80 -13.44 -25.75
CA TYR A 115 8.58 -12.71 -26.74
C TYR A 115 9.66 -13.59 -27.38
N CYS A 116 10.40 -14.37 -26.59
CA CYS A 116 11.40 -15.29 -27.11
C CYS A 116 10.78 -16.34 -28.05
N GLU A 117 9.70 -16.99 -27.64
CA GLU A 117 9.00 -18.02 -28.43
C GLU A 117 8.31 -17.47 -29.67
N ASP A 118 7.79 -16.23 -29.64
CA ASP A 118 7.15 -15.58 -30.79
C ASP A 118 8.17 -15.11 -31.85
N ASN A 119 9.45 -14.97 -31.46
CA ASN A 119 10.54 -14.50 -32.33
C ASN A 119 11.59 -15.60 -32.58
N ASP A 120 11.27 -16.86 -32.27
CA ASP A 120 12.15 -18.03 -32.42
C ASP A 120 13.54 -17.82 -31.78
N LEU A 121 13.57 -17.17 -30.62
CA LEU A 121 14.78 -16.95 -29.83
C LEU A 121 14.90 -18.01 -28.75
N ASP A 122 16.05 -18.69 -28.74
CA ASP A 122 16.45 -19.47 -27.57
C ASP A 122 16.85 -18.50 -26.44
N TRP A 123 16.08 -18.50 -25.37
CA TRP A 123 16.31 -17.66 -24.18
C TRP A 123 17.60 -18.04 -23.43
N LEU A 124 18.21 -19.20 -23.69
CA LEU A 124 19.51 -19.59 -23.13
C LEU A 124 20.70 -19.19 -24.02
N ASN A 125 20.45 -18.80 -25.27
CA ASN A 125 21.53 -18.53 -26.22
C ASN A 125 22.00 -17.07 -26.17
N PHE A 126 23.16 -16.84 -25.56
CA PHE A 126 23.82 -15.52 -25.48
C PHE A 126 25.02 -15.38 -26.43
N THR A 127 25.18 -16.28 -27.39
CA THR A 127 26.27 -16.22 -28.37
C THR A 127 26.12 -15.04 -29.33
N GLY A 128 27.25 -14.61 -29.91
CA GLY A 128 27.25 -13.52 -30.90
C GLY A 128 27.15 -12.10 -30.31
N ARG A 129 26.79 -11.14 -31.18
CA ARG A 129 26.76 -9.70 -30.88
C ARG A 129 25.62 -9.37 -29.92
N ALA A 130 25.84 -8.40 -29.03
CA ALA A 130 24.88 -8.00 -28.00
C ALA A 130 23.47 -7.71 -28.56
N VAL A 131 23.37 -7.03 -29.70
CA VAL A 131 22.08 -6.69 -30.35
C VAL A 131 21.23 -7.91 -30.76
N HIS A 132 21.85 -9.08 -30.93
CA HIS A 132 21.14 -10.30 -31.30
C HIS A 132 20.75 -11.15 -30.09
N ARG A 133 21.28 -10.84 -28.91
CA ARG A 133 21.01 -11.60 -27.70
C ARG A 133 19.57 -11.40 -27.24
N PRO A 134 18.92 -12.44 -26.69
CA PRO A 134 17.51 -12.41 -26.30
C PRO A 134 17.12 -11.22 -25.41
N THR A 135 17.93 -10.91 -24.39
CA THR A 135 17.66 -9.82 -23.43
C THR A 135 17.74 -8.43 -24.07
N TYR A 136 18.73 -8.20 -24.93
CA TYR A 136 18.86 -6.94 -25.66
C TYR A 136 17.75 -6.75 -26.69
N LYS A 137 17.43 -7.79 -27.47
CA LYS A 137 16.29 -7.77 -28.41
C LYS A 137 15.00 -7.42 -27.68
N TYR A 138 14.75 -8.05 -26.54
CA TYR A 138 13.59 -7.76 -25.72
C TYR A 138 13.60 -6.34 -25.14
N PHE A 139 14.74 -5.83 -24.67
CA PHE A 139 14.87 -4.46 -24.21
C PHE A 139 14.55 -3.43 -25.30
N PHE A 140 15.04 -3.66 -26.53
CA PHE A 140 14.70 -2.81 -27.69
C PHE A 140 13.23 -2.91 -28.05
N TYR A 141 12.65 -4.11 -28.01
CA TYR A 141 11.22 -4.32 -28.20
C TYR A 141 10.39 -3.53 -27.19
N LEU A 142 10.72 -3.60 -25.90
CA LEU A 142 10.04 -2.83 -24.84
C LEU A 142 10.17 -1.32 -25.02
N SER A 143 11.26 -0.86 -25.63
CA SER A 143 11.57 0.56 -25.81
C SER A 143 10.93 1.17 -27.06
N ASN A 144 10.83 0.39 -28.13
CA ASN A 144 10.46 0.88 -29.46
C ASN A 144 9.06 0.48 -29.90
N ASN A 145 8.39 -0.46 -29.20
CA ASN A 145 7.06 -0.88 -29.58
C ASN A 145 6.02 0.22 -29.26
N ALA A 146 5.52 0.86 -30.32
CA ALA A 146 4.55 1.95 -30.25
C ALA A 146 3.17 1.52 -29.72
N GLU A 147 2.81 0.25 -29.87
CA GLU A 147 1.53 -0.31 -29.42
C GLU A 147 1.45 -0.39 -27.88
N TYR A 148 2.59 -0.57 -27.23
CA TYR A 148 2.72 -0.66 -25.78
C TYR A 148 3.70 0.38 -25.26
N ARG A 149 3.36 1.68 -25.37
CA ARG A 149 4.18 2.78 -24.81
C ARG A 149 4.34 2.61 -23.29
N ARG A 150 5.36 1.86 -22.87
CA ARG A 150 5.71 1.65 -21.47
C ARG A 150 6.57 2.82 -21.00
N SER A 151 6.32 3.30 -19.78
CA SER A 151 7.18 4.32 -19.19
C SER A 151 8.58 3.74 -18.91
N PRO A 152 9.64 4.57 -18.91
CA PRO A 152 10.99 4.15 -18.55
C PRO A 152 11.07 3.35 -17.24
N SER A 153 10.28 3.75 -16.23
CA SER A 153 10.20 3.05 -14.95
C SER A 153 9.66 1.62 -15.09
N VAL A 154 8.61 1.44 -15.89
CA VAL A 154 8.03 0.11 -16.16
C VAL A 154 9.02 -0.76 -16.93
N ILE A 155 9.69 -0.23 -17.96
CA ILE A 155 10.71 -0.98 -18.71
C ILE A 155 11.82 -1.46 -17.78
N ASN A 156 12.33 -0.58 -16.90
CA ASN A 156 13.37 -0.93 -15.93
C ASN A 156 12.94 -2.02 -14.96
N GLN A 157 11.65 -2.06 -14.58
CA GLN A 157 11.12 -3.13 -13.76
C GLN A 157 11.08 -4.48 -14.49
N TYR A 158 10.77 -4.50 -15.79
CA TYR A 158 10.79 -5.73 -16.60
C TYR A 158 12.22 -6.24 -16.75
N THR A 159 13.13 -5.40 -17.24
CA THR A 159 14.53 -5.79 -17.43
C THR A 159 15.20 -6.17 -16.11
N GLY A 160 14.80 -5.56 -15.00
CA GLY A 160 15.32 -5.89 -13.66
C GLY A 160 14.95 -7.29 -13.22
N VAL A 161 13.69 -7.69 -13.43
CA VAL A 161 13.24 -9.05 -13.10
C VAL A 161 13.95 -10.10 -13.95
N ILE A 162 14.16 -9.82 -15.23
CA ILE A 162 14.86 -10.73 -16.16
C ILE A 162 16.32 -10.88 -15.75
N TYR A 163 16.99 -9.78 -15.41
CA TYR A 163 18.37 -9.82 -14.90
C TYR A 163 18.50 -10.65 -13.62
N ASP A 164 17.60 -10.43 -12.64
CA ASP A 164 17.57 -11.19 -11.39
C ASP A 164 17.33 -12.69 -11.65
N PHE A 165 16.45 -13.01 -12.61
CA PHE A 165 16.19 -14.38 -13.04
C PHE A 165 17.45 -15.03 -13.63
N TYR A 166 18.12 -14.42 -14.60
CA TYR A 166 19.35 -14.99 -15.15
C TYR A 166 20.48 -15.08 -14.13
N LYS A 167 20.55 -14.16 -13.16
CA LYS A 167 21.49 -14.27 -12.04
C LYS A 167 21.22 -15.50 -11.17
N PHE A 168 19.96 -15.88 -11.00
CA PHE A 168 19.61 -17.12 -10.31
C PHE A 168 19.93 -18.35 -11.17
N VAL A 169 19.53 -18.34 -12.45
CA VAL A 169 19.76 -19.44 -13.38
C VAL A 169 21.26 -19.72 -13.57
N SER A 170 22.09 -18.67 -13.66
CA SER A 170 23.54 -18.80 -13.82
C SER A 170 24.23 -19.50 -12.65
N LYS A 171 23.62 -19.44 -11.46
CA LYS A 171 24.15 -20.04 -10.24
C LYS A 171 23.64 -21.47 -10.01
N HIS A 172 22.44 -21.79 -10.46
CA HIS A 172 21.71 -23.00 -10.03
C HIS A 172 21.38 -23.99 -11.14
N TRP A 173 21.38 -23.57 -12.40
CA TRP A 173 20.88 -24.38 -13.51
C TRP A 173 21.87 -24.46 -14.67
N HIS A 174 22.33 -23.31 -15.19
CA HIS A 174 23.12 -23.25 -16.42
C HIS A 174 24.34 -22.36 -16.22
N SER A 175 25.51 -22.72 -16.76
CA SER A 175 26.69 -21.85 -16.69
C SER A 175 26.60 -20.69 -17.67
N ILE A 176 25.97 -19.58 -17.25
CA ILE A 176 25.75 -18.38 -18.07
C ILE A 176 26.67 -17.24 -17.61
N ASN A 177 27.42 -16.65 -18.54
CA ASN A 177 28.17 -15.43 -18.27
C ASN A 177 27.23 -14.20 -18.20
N MET A 178 27.06 -13.65 -17.00
CA MET A 178 26.17 -12.51 -16.74
C MET A 178 26.54 -11.23 -17.50
N ASP A 179 27.81 -11.02 -17.87
CA ASP A 179 28.22 -9.86 -18.66
C ASP A 179 27.66 -9.92 -20.10
N LEU A 180 27.33 -11.11 -20.58
CA LEU A 180 26.66 -11.29 -21.87
C LEU A 180 25.16 -11.01 -21.80
N VAL A 181 24.55 -11.24 -20.63
CA VAL A 181 23.11 -11.08 -20.36
C VAL A 181 22.74 -9.60 -20.26
N ASP A 182 23.46 -8.83 -19.44
CA ASP A 182 23.30 -7.38 -19.26
C ASP A 182 24.57 -6.81 -18.61
N SER A 183 25.33 -6.03 -19.36
CA SER A 183 26.57 -5.44 -18.84
C SER A 183 26.28 -4.46 -17.69
N THR A 184 27.12 -4.51 -16.64
CA THR A 184 26.97 -3.63 -15.47
C THR A 184 28.21 -2.76 -15.25
N ARG A 185 28.01 -1.52 -14.81
CA ARG A 185 29.06 -0.57 -14.42
C ARG A 185 28.87 -0.14 -12.98
N LYS A 186 29.95 -0.02 -12.21
CA LYS A 186 29.89 0.54 -10.85
C LYS A 186 29.67 2.05 -10.96
N ILE A 187 28.72 2.56 -10.19
CA ILE A 187 28.46 3.99 -10.01
C ILE A 187 28.47 4.30 -8.51
N GLN A 188 28.94 5.49 -8.15
CA GLN A 188 28.91 5.98 -6.79
C GLN A 188 28.04 7.23 -6.75
N PHE A 189 27.18 7.34 -5.74
CA PHE A 189 26.43 8.56 -5.49
C PHE A 189 26.37 8.85 -3.99
N THR A 190 26.47 10.13 -3.66
CA THR A 190 26.41 10.62 -2.30
C THR A 190 24.96 10.92 -1.94
N VAL A 191 24.47 10.32 -0.86
CA VAL A 191 23.12 10.54 -0.32
C VAL A 191 23.25 11.23 1.03
N GLU A 192 22.42 12.24 1.27
CA GLU A 192 22.28 12.82 2.60
C GLU A 192 21.41 11.92 3.49
N ALA A 193 22.00 11.41 4.56
CA ALA A 193 21.34 10.66 5.62
C ALA A 193 21.16 11.55 6.86
N ALA A 194 20.33 11.11 7.81
CA ALA A 194 20.08 11.83 9.06
C ALA A 194 21.36 12.14 9.88
N ASN A 195 22.46 11.42 9.60
CA ASN A 195 23.73 11.50 10.32
C ASN A 195 24.87 12.07 9.44
N GLY A 196 24.56 12.69 8.29
CA GLY A 196 25.54 13.25 7.35
C GLY A 196 25.51 12.63 5.96
N LYS A 197 26.55 12.88 5.14
CA LYS A 197 26.65 12.36 3.76
C LYS A 197 27.16 10.92 3.74
N LYS A 198 26.39 10.02 3.11
CA LYS A 198 26.75 8.61 2.89
C LYS A 198 27.02 8.37 1.41
N ILE A 199 28.19 7.83 1.08
CA ILE A 199 28.47 7.34 -0.27
C ILE A 199 27.82 5.97 -0.42
N ILE A 200 27.02 5.81 -1.46
CA ILE A 200 26.39 4.54 -1.84
C ILE A 200 26.99 4.10 -3.16
N GLU A 201 27.62 2.93 -3.15
CA GLU A 201 28.03 2.24 -4.38
C GLU A 201 26.85 1.43 -4.93
N ALA A 202 26.55 1.59 -6.21
CA ALA A 202 25.53 0.79 -6.89
C ALA A 202 26.04 0.28 -8.23
N LYS A 203 25.49 -0.85 -8.68
CA LYS A 203 25.72 -1.35 -10.05
C LYS A 203 24.63 -0.80 -10.97
N LYS A 204 25.02 -0.05 -12.00
CA LYS A 204 24.14 0.40 -13.08
C LYS A 204 24.16 -0.61 -14.21
N ARG A 205 22.98 -1.06 -14.63
CA ARG A 205 22.80 -1.99 -15.76
C ARG A 205 22.72 -1.23 -17.09
N SER A 206 23.12 -1.88 -18.17
CA SER A 206 23.07 -1.30 -19.52
C SER A 206 21.64 -1.24 -20.08
N GLN A 207 20.81 -2.23 -19.75
CA GLN A 207 19.40 -2.29 -20.14
C GLN A 207 18.50 -1.54 -19.15
N THR A 208 18.80 -0.26 -18.93
CA THR A 208 18.06 0.63 -18.01
C THR A 208 17.92 2.02 -18.62
N HIS A 209 16.67 2.47 -18.77
CA HIS A 209 16.36 3.84 -19.18
C HIS A 209 16.51 4.81 -18.01
N ARG A 210 16.88 6.05 -18.33
CA ARG A 210 16.86 7.14 -17.35
C ARG A 210 15.41 7.43 -16.97
N THR A 211 15.11 7.35 -15.68
CA THR A 211 13.85 7.84 -15.13
C THR A 211 14.02 9.31 -14.75
N PRO A 212 13.01 10.18 -14.98
CA PRO A 212 13.05 11.56 -14.52
C PRO A 212 13.36 11.61 -13.01
N THR A 213 14.14 12.59 -12.59
CA THR A 213 14.25 12.95 -11.17
C THR A 213 12.85 13.30 -10.67
N THR A 214 12.58 13.01 -9.38
CA THR A 214 11.32 13.30 -8.69
C THR A 214 10.68 14.59 -9.22
N SER A 215 9.44 14.52 -9.74
CA SER A 215 8.76 15.69 -10.32
C SER A 215 8.74 16.84 -9.31
N LYS A 216 8.79 18.10 -9.77
CA LYS A 216 8.65 19.24 -8.86
C LYS A 216 7.30 19.13 -8.14
N VAL A 217 7.30 19.38 -6.83
CA VAL A 217 6.07 19.46 -6.05
C VAL A 217 5.34 20.74 -6.48
N PRO A 218 4.05 20.67 -6.87
CA PRO A 218 3.29 21.86 -7.24
C PRO A 218 3.24 22.89 -6.11
N ILE A 219 3.13 24.17 -6.46
CA ILE A 219 2.97 25.25 -5.48
C ILE A 219 1.68 25.03 -4.69
N GLY A 220 1.74 25.13 -3.36
CA GLY A 220 0.58 24.88 -2.50
C GLY A 220 0.39 23.40 -2.14
N PHE A 221 1.38 22.54 -2.40
CA PHE A 221 1.36 21.13 -2.03
C PHE A 221 2.63 20.74 -1.29
N VAL A 222 2.51 19.68 -0.49
CA VAL A 222 3.62 18.95 0.12
C VAL A 222 3.59 17.53 -0.38
N ARG A 223 4.74 17.01 -0.82
CA ARG A 223 4.86 15.62 -1.22
C ARG A 223 5.12 14.74 -0.01
N GLU A 224 4.15 13.91 0.34
CA GLU A 224 4.33 12.83 1.29
C GLU A 224 4.28 11.50 0.53
N GLU A 225 5.45 10.89 0.36
CA GLU A 225 5.57 9.50 -0.12
C GLU A 225 4.89 9.27 -1.48
N SER A 226 5.24 10.12 -2.44
CA SER A 226 4.77 10.15 -3.84
C SER A 226 3.35 10.64 -4.08
N GLU A 227 2.63 11.06 -3.05
CA GLU A 227 1.37 11.80 -3.18
C GLU A 227 1.59 13.28 -2.88
N ASP A 228 1.03 14.15 -3.70
CA ASP A 228 0.99 15.59 -3.46
C ASP A 228 -0.26 15.92 -2.65
N LEU A 229 -0.04 16.45 -1.46
CA LEU A 229 -1.08 16.68 -0.45
C LEU A 229 -1.18 18.17 -0.12
N ARG A 230 -2.39 18.62 0.17
CA ARG A 230 -2.64 19.90 0.84
C ARG A 230 -3.73 19.71 1.89
N PRO A 231 -3.75 20.50 2.97
CA PRO A 231 -4.90 20.52 3.86
C PRO A 231 -6.12 21.08 3.12
N LEU A 232 -7.30 20.67 3.58
CA LEU A 232 -8.52 21.42 3.28
C LEU A 232 -8.47 22.77 4.00
N THR A 233 -8.97 23.81 3.33
CA THR A 233 -9.22 25.11 3.99
C THR A 233 -10.33 24.98 5.02
N ASN A 234 -10.51 25.99 5.89
CA ASN A 234 -11.58 25.97 6.88
C ASN A 234 -12.97 25.90 6.21
N SER A 235 -13.19 26.64 5.12
CA SER A 235 -14.44 26.61 4.37
C SER A 235 -14.68 25.25 3.70
N GLU A 236 -13.65 24.66 3.07
CA GLU A 236 -13.72 23.32 2.47
C GLU A 236 -13.98 22.24 3.56
N LEU A 237 -13.35 22.38 4.73
CA LEU A 237 -13.56 21.48 5.87
C LEU A 237 -14.97 21.63 6.45
N PHE A 238 -15.49 22.85 6.54
CA PHE A 238 -16.86 23.11 6.95
C PHE A 238 -17.85 22.43 6.00
N GLU A 239 -17.66 22.62 4.69
CA GLU A 239 -18.47 21.96 3.67
C GLU A 239 -18.40 20.43 3.77
N LEU A 240 -17.19 19.86 3.91
CA LEU A 240 -17.00 18.42 4.16
C LEU A 240 -17.86 17.95 5.34
N ARG A 241 -17.81 18.67 6.47
CA ARG A 241 -18.56 18.32 7.69
C ARG A 241 -20.07 18.40 7.49
N GLN A 242 -20.55 19.44 6.80
CA GLN A 242 -21.98 19.58 6.48
C GLN A 242 -22.46 18.40 5.63
N VAL A 243 -21.73 18.08 4.56
CA VAL A 243 -22.09 16.99 3.64
C VAL A 243 -22.15 15.64 4.36
N ILE A 244 -21.12 15.27 5.15
CA ILE A 244 -21.08 13.95 5.81
C ILE A 244 -22.04 13.81 6.99
N THR A 245 -22.61 14.92 7.47
CA THR A 245 -23.61 14.92 8.56
C THR A 245 -25.03 14.78 8.01
N SER A 246 -25.24 14.98 6.71
CA SER A 246 -26.54 14.77 6.07
C SER A 246 -27.01 13.31 6.11
N ASN A 247 -28.34 13.11 5.98
CA ASN A 247 -28.99 11.80 6.07
C ASN A 247 -28.59 10.81 4.96
N GLU A 248 -27.91 11.27 3.92
CA GLU A 248 -27.46 10.42 2.81
C GLU A 248 -26.17 9.63 3.14
N TRP A 249 -25.51 9.94 4.25
CA TRP A 249 -24.26 9.31 4.68
C TRP A 249 -24.50 8.32 5.81
N SER A 250 -23.98 7.11 5.64
CA SER A 250 -24.03 6.13 6.72
C SER A 250 -23.11 6.54 7.86
N ALA A 251 -23.46 6.17 9.09
CA ALA A 251 -22.63 6.40 10.27
C ALA A 251 -21.21 5.82 10.08
N GLN A 252 -21.09 4.68 9.40
CA GLN A 252 -19.80 4.06 9.10
C GLN A 252 -18.95 4.91 8.15
N GLU A 253 -19.50 5.39 7.03
CA GLU A 253 -18.75 6.24 6.09
C GLU A 253 -18.28 7.53 6.79
N ARG A 254 -19.16 8.15 7.57
CA ARG A 254 -18.82 9.33 8.37
C ARG A 254 -17.68 9.03 9.34
N LEU A 255 -17.76 7.93 10.08
CA LEU A 255 -16.75 7.58 11.08
C LEU A 255 -15.41 7.16 10.47
N ILE A 256 -15.38 6.58 9.27
CA ILE A 256 -14.13 6.35 8.53
C ILE A 256 -13.43 7.70 8.28
N ILE A 257 -14.14 8.69 7.72
CA ILE A 257 -13.63 10.04 7.44
C ILE A 257 -13.19 10.73 8.73
N MET A 258 -14.07 10.77 9.74
CA MET A 258 -13.82 11.46 11.00
C MET A 258 -12.65 10.85 11.77
N THR A 259 -12.46 9.52 11.71
CA THR A 259 -11.31 8.88 12.35
C THR A 259 -9.99 9.37 11.74
N ALA A 260 -9.88 9.43 10.41
CA ALA A 260 -8.68 9.97 9.77
C ALA A 260 -8.48 11.47 10.07
N LEU A 261 -9.56 12.25 10.00
CA LEU A 261 -9.54 13.71 10.20
C LEU A 261 -9.20 14.11 11.65
N MET A 262 -9.59 13.32 12.65
CA MET A 262 -9.40 13.65 14.07
C MET A 262 -8.14 13.04 14.70
N THR A 263 -7.54 12.04 14.05
CA THR A 263 -6.33 11.35 14.57
C THR A 263 -5.11 11.50 13.66
N GLY A 264 -5.29 12.00 12.43
CA GLY A 264 -4.27 12.01 11.39
C GLY A 264 -3.89 10.61 10.88
N ALA A 265 -4.64 9.56 11.26
CA ALA A 265 -4.34 8.18 10.88
C ALA A 265 -4.47 7.95 9.36
N ARG A 266 -3.60 7.10 8.81
CA ARG A 266 -3.65 6.70 7.39
C ARG A 266 -4.81 5.74 7.15
N LYS A 267 -5.31 5.64 5.91
CA LYS A 267 -6.43 4.75 5.57
C LYS A 267 -6.23 3.30 6.03
N GLN A 268 -5.03 2.74 5.87
CA GLN A 268 -4.73 1.38 6.34
C GLN A 268 -4.88 1.24 7.86
N THR A 269 -4.49 2.26 8.62
CA THR A 269 -4.54 2.28 10.08
C THR A 269 -5.99 2.41 10.55
N VAL A 270 -6.77 3.30 9.93
CA VAL A 270 -8.20 3.44 10.22
C VAL A 270 -8.97 2.16 9.90
N LEU A 271 -8.75 1.59 8.72
CA LEU A 271 -9.52 0.45 8.21
C LEU A 271 -9.10 -0.91 8.80
N THR A 272 -8.04 -0.94 9.61
CA THR A 272 -7.61 -2.14 10.35
C THR A 272 -7.90 -2.06 11.85
N LEU A 273 -8.66 -1.05 12.30
CA LEU A 273 -9.18 -1.04 13.67
C LEU A 273 -10.10 -2.25 13.90
N ARG A 274 -9.85 -2.93 15.02
CA ARG A 274 -10.58 -4.10 15.53
C ARG A 274 -11.29 -3.83 16.84
N MET A 275 -12.23 -4.70 17.21
CA MET A 275 -13.04 -4.62 18.43
C MET A 275 -12.21 -4.43 19.71
N LYS A 276 -11.10 -5.16 19.89
CA LYS A 276 -10.21 -5.04 21.05
C LYS A 276 -9.63 -3.64 21.29
N HIS A 277 -9.55 -2.81 20.26
CA HIS A 277 -9.03 -1.45 20.43
C HIS A 277 -10.04 -0.52 21.10
N LEU A 278 -11.33 -0.90 21.12
CA LEU A 278 -12.37 -0.17 21.83
C LEU A 278 -12.19 -0.28 23.36
N ASP A 279 -11.48 -1.30 23.85
CA ASP A 279 -11.15 -1.47 25.27
C ASP A 279 -10.21 -0.36 25.80
N ALA A 280 -9.62 0.44 24.91
CA ALA A 280 -8.89 1.64 25.28
C ALA A 280 -9.80 2.83 25.65
N PHE A 281 -11.09 2.77 25.29
CA PHE A 281 -12.04 3.89 25.42
C PHE A 281 -12.85 3.80 26.71
N THR A 282 -12.15 3.68 27.84
CA THR A 282 -12.74 3.63 29.19
C THR A 282 -12.44 4.91 29.95
N GLN A 283 -13.35 5.39 30.81
CA GLN A 283 -13.21 6.70 31.46
C GLN A 283 -11.92 6.83 32.30
N ASP A 284 -11.44 5.74 32.90
CA ASP A 284 -10.18 5.68 33.64
C ASP A 284 -8.93 5.89 32.75
N ARG A 285 -9.06 5.69 31.44
CA ARG A 285 -8.00 5.88 30.44
C ARG A 285 -8.10 7.22 29.71
N LEU A 286 -9.09 8.05 30.05
CA LEU A 286 -9.26 9.38 29.46
C LEU A 286 -8.13 10.30 29.93
N ARG A 287 -7.36 10.84 28.99
CA ARG A 287 -6.28 11.77 29.28
C ARG A 287 -6.82 13.17 29.60
N THR A 288 -6.00 13.99 30.24
CA THR A 288 -6.31 15.40 30.56
C THR A 288 -6.58 16.25 29.32
N ASP A 289 -6.07 15.88 28.14
CA ASP A 289 -6.36 16.55 26.86
C ASP A 289 -7.69 16.10 26.22
N GLY A 290 -8.51 15.31 26.93
CA GLY A 290 -9.80 14.84 26.45
C GLY A 290 -9.72 13.74 25.39
N THR A 291 -8.57 13.06 25.29
CA THR A 291 -8.34 11.99 24.32
C THR A 291 -8.02 10.64 24.96
N PHE A 292 -8.30 9.56 24.25
CA PHE A 292 -7.82 8.22 24.54
C PHE A 292 -6.59 7.92 23.68
N SER A 293 -5.61 7.23 24.25
CA SER A 293 -4.43 6.79 23.50
C SER A 293 -4.59 5.34 23.05
N VAL A 294 -4.47 5.09 21.75
CA VAL A 294 -4.47 3.76 21.15
C VAL A 294 -3.15 3.55 20.43
N TRP A 295 -2.43 2.50 20.83
CA TRP A 295 -1.22 2.10 20.14
C TRP A 295 -1.59 1.40 18.81
N ALA A 296 -0.97 1.85 17.72
CA ALA A 296 -1.02 1.23 16.40
C ALA A 296 0.38 0.77 15.93
N GLY A 297 0.42 -0.33 15.19
CA GLY A 297 1.63 -0.90 14.59
C GLY A 297 1.94 -2.32 15.07
N PRO A 298 3.22 -2.74 15.09
CA PRO A 298 3.61 -4.11 15.38
C PRO A 298 2.97 -4.66 16.66
N GLY A 299 2.36 -5.85 16.58
CA GLY A 299 1.76 -6.53 17.73
C GLY A 299 0.35 -6.08 18.13
N THR A 300 -0.16 -4.98 17.55
CA THR A 300 -1.50 -4.45 17.89
C THR A 300 -2.61 -5.03 17.01
N GLY A 301 -2.29 -5.40 15.77
CA GLY A 301 -3.25 -5.77 14.73
C GLY A 301 -3.78 -4.58 13.92
N ILE A 302 -3.28 -3.36 14.20
CA ILE A 302 -3.47 -2.17 13.37
C ILE A 302 -2.25 -2.01 12.46
N ASP A 303 -2.50 -1.99 11.15
CA ASP A 303 -1.43 -1.82 10.17
C ASP A 303 -0.96 -0.36 10.09
N THR A 304 0.33 -0.15 10.33
CA THR A 304 0.99 1.14 10.14
C THR A 304 2.01 1.11 9.01
N LYS A 305 2.32 2.30 8.49
CA LYS A 305 3.26 2.44 7.39
C LYS A 305 4.65 2.01 7.85
N LYS A 306 5.32 1.19 7.02
CA LYS A 306 6.65 0.61 7.31
C LYS A 306 6.71 -0.14 8.67
N ASN A 307 5.57 -0.61 9.18
CA ASN A 307 5.45 -1.29 10.47
C ASN A 307 6.00 -0.46 11.64
N LYS A 308 5.82 0.87 11.60
CA LYS A 308 6.27 1.77 12.67
C LYS A 308 5.23 1.88 13.78
N ARG A 309 5.70 1.87 15.03
CA ARG A 309 4.84 2.18 16.18
C ARG A 309 4.32 3.61 16.07
N GLN A 310 3.02 3.80 16.33
CA GLN A 310 2.33 5.08 16.36
C GLN A 310 1.36 5.12 17.54
N ASP A 311 1.36 6.20 18.30
CA ASP A 311 0.32 6.46 19.29
C ASP A 311 -0.75 7.37 18.66
N LEU A 312 -1.98 6.87 18.59
CA LEU A 312 -3.12 7.59 18.05
C LEU A 312 -3.95 8.16 19.19
N TYR A 313 -4.39 9.41 19.04
CA TYR A 313 -5.14 10.12 20.08
C TYR A 313 -6.57 10.34 19.60
N PHE A 314 -7.51 9.60 20.18
CA PHE A 314 -8.93 9.63 19.82
C PHE A 314 -9.67 10.58 20.76
N PRO A 315 -10.27 11.69 20.27
CA PRO A 315 -11.13 12.52 21.10
C PRO A 315 -12.31 11.72 21.67
N LYS A 316 -12.72 12.02 22.90
CA LYS A 316 -13.79 11.30 23.60
C LYS A 316 -15.05 11.10 22.74
N GLN A 317 -15.54 12.16 22.09
CA GLN A 317 -16.73 12.08 21.24
C GLN A 317 -16.58 11.04 20.11
N LEU A 318 -15.43 11.03 19.42
CA LEU A 318 -15.18 10.08 18.33
C LEU A 318 -15.15 8.64 18.87
N ALA A 319 -14.50 8.43 20.02
CA ALA A 319 -14.43 7.13 20.66
C ALA A 319 -15.83 6.61 21.04
N ASP A 320 -16.66 7.45 21.66
CA ASP A 320 -18.04 7.10 22.02
C ASP A 320 -18.85 6.71 20.76
N GLU A 321 -18.74 7.48 19.67
CA GLU A 321 -19.42 7.18 18.40
C GLU A 321 -18.93 5.86 17.76
N LEU A 322 -17.64 5.53 17.86
CA LEU A 322 -17.08 4.26 17.39
C LEU A 322 -17.63 3.07 18.18
N ILE A 323 -17.76 3.19 19.51
CA ILE A 323 -18.36 2.15 20.36
C ILE A 323 -19.82 1.92 19.96
N VAL A 324 -20.59 3.00 19.75
CA VAL A 324 -21.99 2.91 19.32
C VAL A 324 -22.10 2.22 17.96
N LEU A 325 -21.29 2.62 16.97
CA LEU A 325 -21.27 1.98 15.66
C LEU A 325 -20.95 0.49 15.80
N ALA A 326 -19.89 0.14 16.52
CA ALA A 326 -19.40 -1.23 16.66
C ALA A 326 -20.45 -2.15 17.31
N ASN A 327 -21.27 -1.62 18.22
CA ASN A 327 -22.31 -2.38 18.91
C ASN A 327 -23.68 -2.34 18.23
N SER A 328 -23.83 -1.56 17.15
CA SER A 328 -25.08 -1.47 16.41
C SER A 328 -25.51 -2.83 15.80
N PRO A 329 -26.82 -3.07 15.63
CA PRO A 329 -27.32 -4.29 14.98
C PRO A 329 -26.71 -4.52 13.60
N MET A 330 -26.54 -3.44 12.83
CA MET A 330 -25.92 -3.46 11.51
C MET A 330 -24.47 -3.98 11.57
N ALA A 331 -23.66 -3.48 12.50
CA ALA A 331 -22.25 -3.88 12.61
C ALA A 331 -22.11 -5.34 13.07
N LYS A 332 -22.94 -5.77 14.04
CA LYS A 332 -23.01 -7.17 14.50
C LYS A 332 -23.39 -8.11 13.35
N ALA A 333 -24.39 -7.76 12.54
CA ALA A 333 -24.80 -8.56 11.39
C ALA A 333 -23.68 -8.70 10.34
N ARG A 334 -22.91 -7.63 10.10
CA ARG A 334 -21.75 -7.66 9.18
C ARG A 334 -20.62 -8.54 9.71
N ARG A 335 -20.32 -8.50 11.01
CA ARG A 335 -19.33 -9.40 11.64
C ARG A 335 -19.78 -10.86 11.57
N ALA A 336 -21.05 -11.15 11.84
CA ALA A 336 -21.59 -12.49 11.68
C ALA A 336 -21.51 -13.00 10.21
N LYS A 337 -21.72 -12.11 9.23
CA LYS A 337 -21.56 -12.45 7.81
C LYS A 337 -20.09 -12.71 7.45
N LEU A 338 -19.16 -11.90 7.96
CA LEU A 338 -17.72 -12.13 7.84
C LEU A 338 -17.31 -13.48 8.43
N GLN A 339 -17.80 -13.82 9.63
CA GLN A 339 -17.46 -15.08 10.28
C GLN A 339 -17.96 -16.29 9.49
N ARG A 340 -19.19 -16.23 8.95
CA ARG A 340 -19.74 -17.29 8.09
C ARG A 340 -18.90 -17.47 6.83
N SER A 341 -18.65 -16.39 6.08
CA SER A 341 -17.87 -16.48 4.85
C SER A 341 -16.41 -16.88 5.10
N PHE A 342 -15.84 -16.50 6.24
CA PHE A 342 -14.53 -16.96 6.70
C PHE A 342 -14.50 -18.48 6.85
N THR A 343 -15.46 -19.01 7.61
CA THR A 343 -15.50 -20.44 7.97
C THR A 343 -15.77 -21.31 6.73
N GLU A 344 -16.63 -20.84 5.83
CA GLU A 344 -16.92 -21.51 4.55
C GLU A 344 -15.72 -21.51 3.60
N ALA A 345 -15.03 -20.38 3.46
CA ALA A 345 -13.93 -20.24 2.50
C ALA A 345 -12.58 -20.78 3.01
N TYR A 346 -12.39 -20.83 4.33
CA TYR A 346 -11.13 -21.23 4.96
C TYR A 346 -11.38 -22.19 6.15
N PRO A 347 -11.95 -23.39 5.91
CA PRO A 347 -12.33 -24.32 6.98
C PRO A 347 -11.14 -24.86 7.80
N HIS A 348 -9.92 -24.72 7.27
CA HIS A 348 -8.67 -25.15 7.94
C HIS A 348 -8.04 -24.05 8.81
N LEU A 349 -8.60 -22.83 8.84
CA LEU A 349 -8.11 -21.74 9.67
C LEU A 349 -8.99 -21.58 10.90
N GLU A 350 -8.37 -21.24 12.03
CA GLU A 350 -9.10 -20.91 13.25
C GLU A 350 -10.05 -19.73 13.02
N PRO A 351 -11.31 -19.81 13.52
CA PRO A 351 -12.27 -18.71 13.49
C PRO A 351 -11.71 -17.39 14.02
N ILE A 352 -12.17 -16.27 13.47
CA ILE A 352 -11.79 -14.95 13.98
C ILE A 352 -12.49 -14.74 15.33
N THR A 353 -11.72 -14.50 16.39
CA THR A 353 -12.28 -14.13 17.69
C THR A 353 -12.96 -12.75 17.61
N GLU A 354 -14.02 -12.51 18.40
CA GLU A 354 -14.77 -11.23 18.34
C GLU A 354 -13.85 -10.02 18.56
N GLU A 355 -12.89 -10.13 19.47
CA GLU A 355 -11.87 -9.11 19.76
C GLU A 355 -11.02 -8.74 18.52
N ASN A 356 -10.81 -9.68 17.59
CA ASN A 356 -10.02 -9.50 16.37
C ASN A 356 -10.87 -9.13 15.15
N MET A 357 -12.19 -9.06 15.28
CA MET A 357 -13.05 -8.60 14.20
C MET A 357 -12.82 -7.12 13.90
N TYR A 358 -12.82 -6.75 12.62
CA TYR A 358 -12.72 -5.35 12.20
C TYR A 358 -13.96 -4.54 12.58
N ILE A 359 -13.76 -3.28 12.95
CA ILE A 359 -14.84 -2.32 13.22
C ILE A 359 -15.57 -1.97 11.91
N PHE A 360 -14.81 -1.76 10.84
CA PHE A 360 -15.34 -1.31 9.56
C PHE A 360 -15.42 -2.45 8.55
N LEU A 361 -16.65 -2.87 8.25
CA LEU A 361 -16.95 -3.94 7.30
C LEU A 361 -17.92 -3.47 6.23
N SER A 362 -17.82 -4.04 5.04
CA SER A 362 -18.81 -3.81 3.99
C SER A 362 -20.17 -4.43 4.35
N ASP A 363 -21.21 -3.99 3.65
CA ASP A 363 -22.53 -4.63 3.59
C ASP A 363 -22.45 -6.14 3.28
N GLN A 364 -21.48 -6.53 2.47
CA GLN A 364 -21.19 -7.93 2.14
C GLN A 364 -20.36 -8.68 3.20
N GLY A 365 -20.03 -8.05 4.33
CA GLY A 365 -19.21 -8.67 5.38
C GLY A 365 -17.73 -8.80 4.99
N ASN A 366 -17.25 -8.01 4.04
CA ASN A 366 -15.83 -8.00 3.67
C ASN A 366 -15.08 -6.90 4.44
N CYS A 367 -13.82 -7.16 4.80
CA CYS A 367 -12.93 -6.12 5.32
C CYS A 367 -12.59 -5.12 4.21
N TYR A 368 -12.49 -3.84 4.56
CA TYR A 368 -12.06 -2.81 3.61
C TYR A 368 -10.54 -2.78 3.43
N TYR A 369 -9.81 -3.27 4.41
CA TYR A 369 -8.37 -3.46 4.38
C TYR A 369 -8.05 -4.76 5.11
N LEU A 370 -7.25 -5.63 4.51
CA LEU A 370 -6.83 -6.89 5.14
C LEU A 370 -5.52 -6.65 5.86
N ALA A 371 -5.53 -6.69 7.19
CA ALA A 371 -4.35 -6.48 8.02
C ALA A 371 -3.33 -7.61 7.81
N LYS A 372 -2.04 -7.30 7.93
CA LYS A 372 -0.94 -8.27 7.68
C LYS A 372 -0.91 -9.46 8.62
N ASP A 373 -1.42 -9.28 9.84
CA ASP A 373 -1.50 -10.30 10.88
C ASP A 373 -2.85 -11.07 10.85
N ASP A 374 -3.73 -10.78 9.88
CA ASP A 374 -4.94 -11.58 9.64
C ASP A 374 -4.56 -12.97 9.12
N SER A 375 -5.14 -14.04 9.68
CA SER A 375 -4.82 -15.43 9.31
C SER A 375 -5.07 -15.74 7.83
N ARG A 376 -5.97 -14.99 7.18
CA ARG A 376 -6.26 -15.13 5.75
C ARG A 376 -5.26 -14.41 4.86
N TYR A 377 -4.44 -13.50 5.41
CA TYR A 377 -3.50 -12.69 4.64
C TYR A 377 -2.69 -13.49 3.61
N PRO A 378 -2.09 -14.66 3.94
CA PRO A 378 -1.38 -15.46 2.95
C PRO A 378 -2.31 -16.05 1.86
N ALA A 379 -3.50 -16.51 2.25
CA ALA A 379 -4.43 -17.22 1.37
C ALA A 379 -5.21 -16.30 0.41
N VAL A 380 -5.44 -15.04 0.77
CA VAL A 380 -6.24 -14.11 -0.04
C VAL A 380 -5.46 -13.64 -1.28
N LYS A 381 -5.96 -14.04 -2.46
CA LYS A 381 -5.38 -13.70 -3.77
C LYS A 381 -5.28 -12.19 -4.04
N SER A 382 -6.36 -11.46 -3.77
CA SER A 382 -6.47 -10.01 -3.99
C SER A 382 -6.87 -9.35 -2.70
N LYS A 383 -5.88 -8.83 -1.98
CA LYS A 383 -6.07 -8.27 -0.64
C LYS A 383 -6.80 -6.93 -0.73
N PRO A 384 -7.91 -6.73 0.01
CA PRO A 384 -8.50 -5.42 0.21
C PRO A 384 -7.45 -4.43 0.71
N SER A 385 -7.39 -3.25 0.11
CA SER A 385 -6.34 -2.25 0.36
C SER A 385 -6.92 -0.83 0.52
N GLY A 386 -8.17 -0.74 0.95
CA GLY A 386 -8.85 0.51 1.26
C GLY A 386 -9.62 1.13 0.09
N GLN A 387 -10.09 0.35 -0.88
CA GLN A 387 -10.88 0.84 -2.04
C GLN A 387 -12.12 1.64 -1.63
N VAL A 388 -12.64 1.41 -0.41
CA VAL A 388 -13.75 2.19 0.15
C VAL A 388 -13.48 3.69 0.17
N THR A 389 -12.23 4.11 0.33
CA THR A 389 -11.88 5.55 0.34
C THR A 389 -12.12 6.21 -1.00
N ASP A 390 -12.00 5.46 -2.10
CA ASP A 390 -12.26 5.97 -3.46
C ASP A 390 -13.76 6.05 -3.74
N THR A 391 -14.54 5.12 -3.18
CA THR A 391 -16.01 5.20 -3.20
C THR A 391 -16.51 6.40 -2.39
N ILE A 392 -15.96 6.61 -1.18
CA ILE A 392 -16.24 7.78 -0.35
C ILE A 392 -15.88 9.07 -1.10
N LYS A 393 -14.70 9.15 -1.71
CA LYS A 393 -14.28 10.30 -2.53
C LYS A 393 -15.29 10.59 -3.64
N ARG A 394 -15.68 9.58 -4.42
CA ARG A 394 -16.64 9.76 -5.52
C ARG A 394 -18.01 10.23 -5.04
N LYS A 395 -18.47 9.71 -3.89
CA LYS A 395 -19.73 10.15 -3.27
C LYS A 395 -19.62 11.60 -2.78
N LEU A 396 -18.52 11.95 -2.12
CA LEU A 396 -18.24 13.29 -1.63
C LEU A 396 -18.25 14.32 -2.76
N ILE A 397 -17.47 14.09 -3.82
CA ILE A 397 -17.34 15.03 -4.95
C ILE A 397 -18.68 15.35 -5.63
N LYS A 398 -19.62 14.38 -5.64
CA LYS A 398 -20.97 14.56 -6.19
C LYS A 398 -21.90 15.38 -5.32
N LYS A 399 -21.58 15.49 -4.02
CA LYS A 399 -22.45 16.12 -3.00
C LYS A 399 -21.90 17.44 -2.47
N THR A 400 -20.63 17.71 -2.75
CA THR A 400 -20.00 19.02 -2.55
C THR A 400 -20.21 19.92 -3.76
N SER A 401 -20.18 21.22 -3.52
CA SER A 401 -20.18 22.32 -4.48
C SER A 401 -19.06 22.23 -5.53
N SER A 402 -19.09 23.16 -6.48
CA SER A 402 -18.01 23.36 -7.46
C SER A 402 -16.72 23.89 -6.83
N ILE A 403 -16.81 24.56 -5.67
CA ILE A 403 -15.66 25.14 -4.94
C ILE A 403 -14.82 24.05 -4.29
N PHE A 404 -15.46 22.95 -3.84
CA PHE A 404 -14.74 21.85 -3.22
C PHE A 404 -13.75 21.17 -4.19
N PRO A 405 -12.50 20.89 -3.76
CA PRO A 405 -11.44 20.37 -4.61
C PRO A 405 -11.79 19.02 -5.24
N LYS A 406 -11.88 18.99 -6.57
CA LYS A 406 -12.19 17.77 -7.34
C LYS A 406 -11.03 16.77 -7.34
N ASP A 407 -9.82 17.23 -7.08
CA ASP A 407 -8.61 16.42 -6.94
C ASP A 407 -8.45 15.84 -5.52
N PHE A 408 -9.31 16.20 -4.56
CA PHE A 408 -9.29 15.72 -3.18
C PHE A 408 -8.96 14.22 -3.09
N THR A 409 -8.04 13.85 -2.22
CA THR A 409 -7.75 12.45 -1.90
C THR A 409 -7.96 12.21 -0.41
N TYR A 410 -8.27 10.98 -0.02
CA TYR A 410 -8.47 10.64 1.39
C TYR A 410 -7.26 11.00 2.27
N HIS A 411 -6.05 10.97 1.70
CA HIS A 411 -4.83 11.31 2.42
C HIS A 411 -4.74 12.80 2.79
N TRP A 412 -5.48 13.69 2.10
CA TRP A 412 -5.58 15.09 2.51
C TRP A 412 -6.20 15.27 3.89
N LEU A 413 -7.07 14.36 4.36
CA LEU A 413 -7.62 14.43 5.73
C LEU A 413 -6.54 14.44 6.81
N ARG A 414 -5.42 13.76 6.55
CA ARG A 414 -4.25 13.75 7.43
C ARG A 414 -3.49 15.09 7.38
N ALA A 415 -3.34 15.70 6.21
CA ALA A 415 -2.81 17.06 6.08
C ALA A 415 -3.71 18.08 6.78
N THR A 416 -5.03 17.94 6.62
CA THR A 416 -6.05 18.76 7.29
C THR A 416 -5.97 18.62 8.81
N TYR A 417 -5.81 17.40 9.34
CA TYR A 417 -5.58 17.18 10.76
C TYR A 417 -4.39 18.00 11.28
N ALA A 418 -3.24 17.90 10.61
CA ALA A 418 -2.06 18.66 10.99
C ALA A 418 -2.27 20.18 10.93
N PHE A 419 -3.04 20.67 9.94
CA PHE A 419 -3.39 22.08 9.82
C PHE A 419 -4.30 22.55 10.96
N GLN A 420 -5.30 21.75 11.34
CA GLN A 420 -6.18 22.07 12.47
C GLN A 420 -5.43 22.06 13.80
N VAL A 421 -4.48 21.11 13.99
CA VAL A 421 -3.58 21.13 15.15
C VAL A 421 -2.71 22.39 15.14
N TYR A 422 -2.15 22.77 13.99
CA TYR A 422 -1.37 23.98 13.84
C TYR A 422 -2.16 25.24 14.23
N GLN A 423 -3.39 25.38 13.74
CA GLN A 423 -4.28 26.50 14.05
C GLN A 423 -4.59 26.57 15.54
N ARG A 424 -4.87 25.43 16.19
CA ARG A 424 -5.12 25.38 17.65
C ARG A 424 -3.90 25.76 18.50
N LEU A 425 -2.69 25.55 17.97
CA LEU A 425 -1.46 25.92 18.66
C LEU A 425 -1.09 27.40 18.46
N GLN A 426 -1.62 28.10 17.45
CA GLN A 426 -1.25 29.50 17.20
C GLN A 426 -1.53 30.44 18.38
N PRO A 427 -2.69 30.39 19.06
CA PRO A 427 -2.93 31.25 20.22
C PRO A 427 -1.95 31.01 21.38
N LEU A 428 -1.44 29.79 21.53
CA LEU A 428 -0.43 29.46 22.53
C LEU A 428 0.96 30.01 22.17
N VAL A 429 1.26 30.13 20.88
CA VAL A 429 2.48 30.79 20.40
C VAL A 429 2.38 32.30 20.60
N GLU A 430 1.23 32.89 20.25
CA GLU A 430 0.98 34.33 20.40
C GLU A 430 1.03 34.77 21.88
N SER A 431 0.56 33.93 22.80
CA SER A 431 0.65 34.16 24.25
C SER A 431 2.03 33.86 24.87
N GLY A 432 3.01 33.43 24.06
CA GLY A 432 4.38 33.12 24.53
C GLY A 432 4.53 31.79 25.28
N ASN A 433 3.45 31.02 25.42
CA ASN A 433 3.46 29.73 26.12
C ASN A 433 4.07 28.59 25.29
N TYR A 434 4.18 28.77 23.97
CA TYR A 434 4.77 27.82 23.04
C TYR A 434 5.73 28.53 22.09
N ASN A 435 6.91 27.94 21.83
CA ASN A 435 7.78 28.45 20.76
C ASN A 435 7.51 27.72 19.42
N SER A 436 8.01 28.27 18.32
CA SER A 436 7.83 27.68 16.98
C SER A 436 8.45 26.27 16.84
N GLY A 437 9.52 25.98 17.57
CA GLY A 437 10.14 24.65 17.62
C GLY A 437 9.28 23.61 18.33
N ASP A 438 8.56 24.01 19.38
CA ASP A 438 7.63 23.15 20.12
C ASP A 438 6.43 22.77 19.24
N VAL A 439 5.93 23.70 18.41
CA VAL A 439 4.87 23.42 17.43
C VAL A 439 5.32 22.37 16.41
N ILE A 440 6.54 22.51 15.87
CA ILE A 440 7.11 21.51 14.94
C ILE A 440 7.17 20.14 15.63
N SER A 441 7.72 20.09 16.85
CA SER A 441 7.91 18.85 17.59
C SER A 441 6.58 18.18 17.93
N PHE A 442 5.58 18.97 18.33
CA PHE A 442 4.24 18.48 18.65
C PHE A 442 3.55 17.89 17.42
N ILE A 443 3.51 18.63 16.30
CA ILE A 443 2.89 18.15 15.06
C ILE A 443 3.66 16.95 14.50
N GLN A 444 5.00 16.98 14.55
CA GLN A 444 5.83 15.86 14.15
C GLN A 444 5.49 14.59 14.94
N GLY A 445 5.32 14.71 16.26
CA GLY A 445 4.91 13.62 17.15
C GLY A 445 3.51 13.10 16.82
N ARG A 446 2.51 14.00 16.65
CA ARG A 446 1.13 13.62 16.30
C ARG A 446 1.05 12.98 14.90
N MET A 447 1.92 13.38 13.98
CA MET A 447 1.98 12.85 12.62
C MET A 447 2.93 11.66 12.48
N HIS A 448 3.77 11.35 13.47
CA HIS A 448 4.77 10.28 13.38
C HIS A 448 5.72 10.46 12.18
N HIS A 449 6.15 11.69 11.90
CA HIS A 449 7.13 11.97 10.85
C HIS A 449 8.56 11.68 11.35
N GLU A 450 9.29 10.85 10.59
CA GLU A 450 10.68 10.48 10.90
C GLU A 450 11.66 11.64 10.71
N ARG A 451 11.37 12.50 9.74
CA ARG A 451 12.21 13.62 9.32
C ARG A 451 11.51 14.92 9.65
N ARG A 452 12.18 15.78 10.42
CA ARG A 452 11.66 17.10 10.81
C ARG A 452 11.33 17.95 9.57
N GLU A 453 12.14 17.81 8.52
CA GLU A 453 11.99 18.54 7.25
C GLU A 453 10.63 18.27 6.58
N VAL A 454 10.05 17.07 6.79
CA VAL A 454 8.70 16.76 6.30
C VAL A 454 7.68 17.66 6.98
N THR A 455 7.73 17.74 8.32
CA THR A 455 6.83 18.62 9.09
C THR A 455 7.06 20.10 8.77
N GLU A 456 8.31 20.53 8.57
CA GLU A 456 8.61 21.91 8.18
C GLU A 456 8.02 22.27 6.82
N ASN A 457 8.02 21.34 5.85
CA ASN A 457 7.35 21.56 4.57
C ASN A 457 5.83 21.75 4.74
N TYR A 458 5.20 20.97 5.62
CA TYR A 458 3.80 21.17 6.00
C TYR A 458 3.57 22.56 6.62
N LEU A 459 4.42 23.00 7.54
CA LEU A 459 4.26 24.31 8.18
C LEU A 459 4.46 25.48 7.22
N LYS A 460 5.41 25.38 6.28
CA LYS A 460 5.58 26.37 5.21
C LYS A 460 4.29 26.48 4.39
N LEU A 461 3.69 25.34 4.05
CA LEU A 461 2.41 25.29 3.36
C LEU A 461 1.29 25.95 4.20
N PHE A 462 1.22 25.67 5.49
CA PHE A 462 0.20 26.24 6.39
C PHE A 462 0.30 27.76 6.52
N LYS A 463 1.52 28.30 6.62
CA LYS A 463 1.74 29.76 6.63
C LYS A 463 1.27 30.42 5.32
N MET A 464 1.57 29.80 4.18
CA MET A 464 1.10 30.30 2.88
C MET A 464 -0.42 30.26 2.76
N HIS A 465 -1.06 29.18 3.24
CA HIS A 465 -2.52 29.09 3.28
C HIS A 465 -3.15 30.08 4.25
N SER A 466 -2.58 30.27 5.45
CA SER A 466 -3.05 31.26 6.43
C SER A 466 -3.04 32.67 5.86
N ASN A 467 -1.96 33.07 5.17
CA ASN A 467 -1.88 34.41 4.58
C ASN A 467 -2.88 34.61 3.44
N LYS A 468 -3.08 33.58 2.59
CA LYS A 468 -4.12 33.63 1.55
C LYS A 468 -5.52 33.63 2.15
N LEU A 469 -5.75 32.90 3.23
CA LEU A 469 -7.02 32.84 3.93
C LEU A 469 -7.34 34.18 4.59
N ILE A 470 -6.39 34.79 5.31
CA ILE A 470 -6.56 36.14 5.88
C ILE A 470 -6.87 37.16 4.78
N ALA A 471 -6.16 37.09 3.64
CA ALA A 471 -6.43 37.97 2.51
C ALA A 471 -7.81 37.72 1.89
N GLN A 472 -8.24 36.47 1.81
CA GLN A 472 -9.54 36.08 1.27
C GLN A 472 -10.68 36.44 2.24
N GLU A 473 -10.55 36.17 3.54
CA GLU A 473 -11.53 36.55 4.57
C GLU A 473 -11.63 38.07 4.68
N ALA A 474 -10.51 38.81 4.58
CA ALA A 474 -10.53 40.28 4.52
C ALA A 474 -11.22 40.80 3.24
N TYR A 475 -10.98 40.15 2.10
CA TYR A 475 -11.63 40.49 0.84
C TYR A 475 -13.13 40.14 0.84
N GLU A 476 -13.52 38.98 1.35
CA GLU A 476 -14.91 38.54 1.50
C GLU A 476 -15.65 39.46 2.48
N ASN A 477 -15.04 39.84 3.61
CA ASN A 477 -15.61 40.85 4.51
C ASN A 477 -15.75 42.23 3.84
N HIS A 478 -14.83 42.59 2.94
CA HIS A 478 -14.93 43.82 2.14
C HIS A 478 -16.01 43.73 1.04
N LEU A 479 -16.22 42.55 0.44
CA LEU A 479 -17.16 42.33 -0.67
C LEU A 479 -18.60 42.06 -0.19
N PHE A 480 -18.75 41.42 0.97
CA PHE A 480 -20.04 41.11 1.61
C PHE A 480 -20.38 42.08 2.74
N GLY A 481 -19.53 43.08 3.00
CA GLY A 481 -19.80 44.21 3.89
C GLY A 481 -20.71 45.28 3.27
N PHE A 482 -21.26 45.05 2.08
CA PHE A 482 -22.32 45.89 1.50
C PHE A 482 -23.66 45.50 2.14
N SER A 483 -24.19 46.39 2.97
CA SER A 483 -25.44 46.14 3.73
C SER A 483 -26.60 47.01 3.25
N SER A 484 -26.35 48.03 2.42
CA SER A 484 -27.39 48.79 1.71
C SER A 484 -26.89 49.34 0.36
N TYR A 485 -27.81 49.88 -0.46
CA TYR A 485 -27.49 50.56 -1.73
C TYR A 485 -26.69 51.86 -1.54
N GLU A 486 -26.51 52.34 -0.30
CA GLU A 486 -25.73 53.54 0.04
C GLU A 486 -24.22 53.30 0.06
N ASP A 487 -23.80 52.02 0.08
CA ASP A 487 -22.38 51.62 0.07
C ASP A 487 -21.76 51.70 -1.35
N LEU A 488 -22.56 51.98 -2.38
CA LEU A 488 -22.10 52.18 -3.76
C LEU A 488 -21.46 53.56 -3.93
N VAL A 489 -20.17 53.60 -4.30
CA VAL A 489 -19.50 54.85 -4.69
C VAL A 489 -19.97 55.26 -6.09
N LEU A 490 -21.01 56.09 -6.14
CA LEU A 490 -21.44 56.78 -7.36
C LEU A 490 -20.57 58.02 -7.53
N ARG A 491 -19.69 58.01 -8.53
CA ARG A 491 -19.04 59.23 -9.01
C ARG A 491 -19.86 59.77 -10.16
N ASP A 492 -20.58 60.86 -9.93
CA ASP A 492 -20.98 61.75 -11.03
C ASP A 492 -19.81 62.70 -11.29
N SER A 493 -19.14 62.47 -12.41
CA SER A 493 -18.30 63.46 -13.05
C SER A 493 -18.39 63.22 -14.55
N ASP A 494 -19.50 63.69 -15.13
CA ASP A 494 -19.62 64.09 -16.52
C ASP A 494 -20.62 65.27 -16.57
N GLU A 495 -20.13 66.43 -16.13
CA GLU A 495 -20.29 67.67 -16.91
C GLU A 495 -18.97 67.93 -17.65
#